data_AF-A0A9R1SID2-F1
#
_entry.id   AF-A0A9R1SID2-F1
#
_cell.length_a   1.000
_cell.length_b   1.000
_cell.length_c   1.000
_cell.angle_alpha   90.00
_cell.angle_beta   90.00
_cell.angle_gamma   90.00
#
_symmetry.space_group_name_H-M   'P 1'
#
loop_
_entity.id
_entity.type
_entity.pdbx_description
1 polymer ?
#
loop_
_entity_poly.entity_id
_entity_poly.type
_entity_poly.pdbx_seq_one_letter_code
_entity_poly.pdbx_strand_id
1 'polypeptide(L)'
;MQIVSIRLKAVTPPPATHRRLHLHRGRHKEPGKMSEKKMSSSRRQHLKSLLLQIAHGLLEEEAAEAEQEKQRYMDENCPVLSLPGSMQEIQELCRKLHQQIDAVDEQRYDMESKVTKSNKEIEDLKIKVQDLKGKFKKPVLKKVRMSADAMLQALLGSKHKVSLDLRANLKQVKKEVKEEEKEAVGDWRKNIEDKAGMDGRKKMFESEA
;
A
#
# COMPACT_ATOMS: atom_id res chain seq x y z
N MET A 1 42.81 -7.38 24.12
CA MET A 1 41.89 -6.88 23.08
C MET A 1 40.50 -6.77 23.70
N GLN A 2 39.99 -5.55 23.82
CA GLN A 2 38.74 -5.25 24.52
C GLN A 2 37.54 -5.56 23.63
N ILE A 3 36.67 -6.44 24.10
CA ILE A 3 35.39 -6.77 23.49
C ILE A 3 34.45 -5.59 23.77
N VAL A 4 34.17 -4.77 22.76
CA VAL A 4 33.20 -3.68 22.86
C VAL A 4 31.79 -4.28 22.87
N SER A 5 31.23 -4.42 24.07
CA SER A 5 29.82 -4.77 24.27
C SER A 5 28.92 -3.64 23.78
N ILE A 6 28.26 -3.84 22.64
CA ILE A 6 27.17 -2.99 22.17
C ILE A 6 25.96 -3.23 23.07
N ARG A 7 25.77 -2.35 24.04
CA ARG A 7 24.65 -2.38 25.00
C ARG A 7 23.42 -1.76 24.33
N LEU A 8 22.58 -2.59 23.73
CA LEU A 8 21.22 -2.24 23.32
C LEU A 8 20.46 -1.67 24.54
N LYS A 9 20.27 -0.35 24.58
CA LYS A 9 19.37 0.30 25.55
C LYS A 9 17.95 -0.01 25.13
N ALA A 10 17.30 -0.92 25.85
CA ALA A 10 15.86 -1.14 25.75
C ALA A 10 15.13 0.16 26.15
N VAL A 11 14.48 0.80 25.19
CA VAL A 11 13.54 1.89 25.43
C VAL A 11 12.23 1.26 25.90
N THR A 12 11.92 1.38 27.18
CA THR A 12 10.64 0.96 27.75
C THR A 12 9.58 2.06 27.55
N PRO A 13 8.37 1.74 27.06
CA PRO A 13 7.30 2.73 26.95
C PRO A 13 6.71 3.08 28.34
N PRO A 14 6.26 4.33 28.56
CA PRO A 14 5.78 4.78 29.87
C PRO A 14 4.40 4.19 30.24
N PRO A 15 4.09 4.04 31.54
CA PRO A 15 2.83 3.45 31.99
C PRO A 15 1.65 4.41 31.79
N ALA A 16 0.54 3.88 31.28
CA ALA A 16 -0.70 4.61 31.08
C ALA A 16 -1.30 5.04 32.44
N THR A 17 -1.45 6.35 32.63
CA THR A 17 -2.12 6.93 33.79
C THR A 17 -3.64 6.76 33.65
N HIS A 18 -4.22 5.98 34.57
CA HIS A 18 -5.67 5.76 34.67
C HIS A 18 -6.37 7.04 35.14
N ARG A 19 -6.86 7.87 34.20
CA ARG A 19 -7.74 8.99 34.52
C ARG A 19 -9.16 8.46 34.77
N ARG A 20 -9.49 8.31 36.05
CA ARG A 20 -10.81 7.91 36.57
C ARG A 20 -11.86 8.96 36.20
N LEU A 21 -12.65 8.73 35.16
CA LEU A 21 -13.84 9.53 34.87
C LEU A 21 -15.04 8.98 35.66
N HIS A 22 -15.66 9.87 36.42
CA HIS A 22 -16.80 9.61 37.29
C HIS A 22 -18.00 9.04 36.51
N LEU A 23 -18.50 7.90 37.00
CA LEU A 23 -19.68 7.20 36.49
C LEU A 23 -20.95 7.94 36.94
N HIS A 24 -21.64 8.61 36.01
CA HIS A 24 -23.05 9.01 36.21
C HIS A 24 -23.96 7.84 35.83
N ARG A 25 -24.71 7.38 36.84
CA ARG A 25 -25.63 6.24 36.84
C ARG A 25 -26.93 6.60 36.10
N GLY A 26 -27.00 6.26 34.81
CA GLY A 26 -28.19 6.39 33.95
C GLY A 26 -28.92 5.06 33.76
N ARG A 27 -30.25 5.11 33.88
CA ARG A 27 -31.22 3.99 33.97
C ARG A 27 -31.17 2.97 32.82
N HIS A 28 -31.32 1.70 33.22
CA HIS A 28 -31.66 0.53 32.40
C HIS A 28 -32.89 0.76 31.50
N LYS A 29 -32.80 0.37 30.23
CA LYS A 29 -33.93 0.04 29.36
C LYS A 29 -33.59 -1.26 28.59
N GLU A 30 -34.56 -2.17 28.58
CA GLU A 30 -34.63 -3.59 28.15
C GLU A 30 -33.83 -4.06 26.89
N PRO A 31 -33.53 -5.38 26.77
CA PRO A 31 -32.55 -5.93 25.85
C PRO A 31 -33.11 -6.10 24.44
N GLY A 32 -33.09 -5.03 23.66
CA GLY A 32 -33.19 -5.14 22.20
C GLY A 32 -31.90 -5.76 21.66
N LYS A 33 -31.99 -6.92 20.99
CA LYS A 33 -30.92 -7.57 20.22
C LYS A 33 -29.96 -6.54 19.60
N MET A 34 -28.87 -6.23 20.28
CA MET A 34 -27.72 -5.63 19.63
C MET A 34 -27.13 -6.76 18.80
N SER A 35 -27.54 -6.84 17.53
CA SER A 35 -26.62 -7.35 16.53
C SER A 35 -25.38 -6.49 16.70
N GLU A 36 -24.38 -7.01 17.41
CA GLU A 36 -23.09 -6.37 17.60
C GLU A 36 -22.63 -6.00 16.19
N LYS A 37 -22.79 -4.73 15.81
CA LYS A 37 -22.70 -4.28 14.42
C LYS A 37 -21.23 -4.40 14.05
N LYS A 38 -20.84 -5.58 13.57
CA LYS A 38 -19.53 -5.88 13.02
C LYS A 38 -19.16 -4.72 12.11
N MET A 39 -18.00 -4.14 12.38
CA MET A 39 -17.51 -2.97 11.65
C MET A 39 -17.71 -3.16 10.14
N SER A 40 -18.28 -2.15 9.48
CA SER A 40 -18.67 -2.25 8.07
C SER A 40 -17.49 -2.70 7.21
N SER A 41 -17.76 -3.49 6.17
CA SER A 41 -16.73 -3.98 5.25
C SER A 41 -15.89 -2.83 4.67
N SER A 42 -16.55 -1.73 4.28
CA SER A 42 -15.91 -0.50 3.80
C SER A 42 -14.92 0.07 4.82
N ARG A 43 -15.32 0.22 6.09
CA ARG A 43 -14.40 0.72 7.14
C ARG A 43 -13.23 -0.24 7.36
N ARG A 44 -13.45 -1.55 7.26
CA ARG A 44 -12.39 -2.56 7.45
C ARG A 44 -11.36 -2.51 6.34
N GLN A 45 -11.80 -2.35 5.10
CA GLN A 45 -10.90 -2.20 3.96
C GLN A 45 -10.15 -0.87 4.01
N HIS A 46 -10.82 0.22 4.40
CA HIS A 46 -10.15 1.50 4.59
C HIS A 46 -9.04 1.41 5.64
N LEU A 47 -9.29 0.80 6.80
CA LEU A 47 -8.26 0.58 7.82
C LEU A 47 -7.12 -0.32 7.33
N LYS A 48 -7.41 -1.38 6.57
CA LYS A 48 -6.36 -2.21 5.95
C LYS A 48 -5.49 -1.41 4.99
N SER A 49 -6.12 -0.56 4.17
CA SER A 49 -5.40 0.32 3.23
C SER A 49 -4.50 1.29 3.97
N LEU A 50 -5.00 1.94 5.04
CA LEU A 50 -4.20 2.84 5.87
C LEU A 50 -3.04 2.10 6.54
N LEU A 51 -3.28 0.90 7.07
CA LEU A 51 -2.24 0.07 7.68
C LEU A 51 -1.14 -0.28 6.68
N LEU A 52 -1.51 -0.69 5.45
CA LEU A 52 -0.54 -0.99 4.40
C LEU A 52 0.21 0.26 3.94
N GLN A 53 -0.45 1.41 3.86
CA GLN A 53 0.19 2.68 3.51
C GLN A 53 1.23 3.10 4.57
N ILE A 54 0.91 2.96 5.85
CA ILE A 54 1.85 3.22 6.95
C ILE A 54 3.00 2.21 6.90
N ALA A 55 2.70 0.92 6.72
CA ALA A 55 3.72 -0.13 6.64
C ALA A 55 4.69 0.10 5.46
N HIS A 56 4.19 0.61 4.33
CA HIS A 56 5.03 1.00 3.20
C HIS A 56 5.99 2.14 3.58
N GLY A 57 5.50 3.19 4.23
CA GLY A 57 6.34 4.30 4.69
C GLY A 57 7.43 3.84 5.67
N LEU A 58 7.09 2.93 6.60
CA LEU A 58 8.07 2.36 7.53
C LEU A 58 9.14 1.52 6.82
N LEU A 59 8.79 0.78 5.77
CA LEU A 59 9.76 0.01 4.98
C LEU A 59 10.70 0.93 4.20
N GLU A 60 10.21 2.05 3.68
CA GLU A 60 11.05 3.06 3.00
C GLU A 60 12.01 3.75 3.98
N GLU A 61 11.52 4.08 5.18
CA GLU A 61 12.34 4.66 6.25
C GLU A 61 13.43 3.67 6.71
N GLU A 62 13.08 2.41 6.98
CA GLU A 62 14.04 1.36 7.34
C GLU A 62 15.09 1.14 6.24
N ALA A 63 14.69 1.15 4.96
CA ALA A 63 15.62 1.02 3.84
C ALA A 63 16.59 2.21 3.75
N ALA A 64 16.10 3.44 3.99
CA ALA A 64 16.93 4.63 4.01
C ALA A 64 17.91 4.62 5.19
N GLU A 65 17.46 4.20 6.38
CA GLU A 65 18.32 4.03 7.55
C GLU A 65 19.40 2.97 7.31
N ALA A 66 19.04 1.84 6.69
CA ALA A 66 19.98 0.78 6.36
C ALA A 66 21.09 1.25 5.39
N GLU A 67 20.75 2.06 4.38
CA GLU A 67 21.75 2.62 3.47
C GLU A 67 22.65 3.66 4.17
N GLN A 68 22.08 4.48 5.07
CA GLN A 68 22.88 5.41 5.88
C GLN A 68 23.84 4.68 6.82
N GLU A 69 23.37 3.62 7.49
CA GLU A 69 24.21 2.81 8.37
C GLU A 69 25.32 2.10 7.59
N LYS A 70 25.00 1.57 6.40
CA LYS A 70 25.99 1.02 5.48
C LYS A 70 27.03 2.08 5.10
N GLN A 71 26.63 3.30 4.78
CA GLN A 71 27.58 4.37 4.46
C GLN A 71 28.47 4.70 5.65
N ARG A 72 27.91 4.85 6.86
CA ARG A 72 28.67 5.07 8.10
C ARG A 72 29.70 3.97 8.34
N TYR A 73 29.28 2.72 8.20
CA TYR A 73 30.17 1.57 8.33
C TYR A 73 31.31 1.61 7.30
N MET A 74 31.01 1.93 6.04
CA MET A 74 32.03 2.03 4.99
C MET A 74 33.00 3.19 5.24
N ASP A 75 32.53 4.34 5.73
CA ASP A 75 33.38 5.49 6.04
C ASP A 75 34.36 5.18 7.20
N GLU A 76 33.93 4.40 8.19
CA GLU A 76 34.78 3.97 9.31
C GLU A 76 35.78 2.87 8.93
N ASN A 77 35.35 1.89 8.13
CA ASN A 77 36.16 0.69 7.85
C ASN A 77 36.98 0.77 6.55
N CYS A 78 36.56 1.62 5.61
CA CYS A 78 37.21 1.83 4.33
C CYS A 78 37.22 3.34 3.98
N PRO A 79 37.95 4.16 4.76
CA PRO A 79 38.04 5.59 4.50
C PRO A 79 38.73 5.87 3.16
N VAL A 80 38.50 7.06 2.62
CA VAL A 80 39.12 7.50 1.37
C VAL A 80 40.65 7.37 1.45
N LEU A 81 41.22 6.74 0.43
CA LEU A 81 42.65 6.46 0.37
C LEU A 81 43.46 7.76 0.34
N SER A 82 44.30 7.96 1.35
CA SER A 82 45.29 9.03 1.38
C SER A 82 46.65 8.45 0.99
N LEU A 83 47.19 8.89 -0.15
CA LEU A 83 48.51 8.46 -0.61
C LEU A 83 49.61 9.19 0.17
N PRO A 84 50.54 8.47 0.82
CA PRO A 84 51.65 9.10 1.52
C PRO A 84 52.68 9.65 0.52
N GLY A 85 53.50 10.60 0.99
CA GLY A 85 54.41 11.37 0.14
C GLY A 85 55.73 10.67 -0.19
N SER A 86 56.15 9.69 0.60
CA SER A 86 57.44 9.00 0.40
C SER A 86 57.28 7.61 -0.23
N MET A 87 58.27 7.18 -1.00
CA MET A 87 58.30 5.84 -1.63
C MET A 87 58.16 4.70 -0.59
N GLN A 88 58.82 4.83 0.56
CA GLN A 88 58.81 3.79 1.59
C GLN A 88 57.43 3.63 2.24
N GLU A 89 56.76 4.74 2.54
CA GLU A 89 55.40 4.72 3.08
C GLU A 89 54.39 4.14 2.07
N ILE A 90 54.55 4.42 0.78
CA ILE A 90 53.70 3.84 -0.28
C ILE A 90 53.88 2.32 -0.33
N GLN A 91 55.13 1.81 -0.28
CA GLN A 91 55.39 0.37 -0.29
C GLN A 91 54.79 -0.33 0.95
N GLU A 92 54.87 0.31 2.12
CA GLU A 92 54.31 -0.23 3.36
C GLU A 92 52.77 -0.26 3.30
N LEU A 93 52.15 0.82 2.80
CA LEU A 93 50.71 0.88 2.59
C LEU A 93 50.22 -0.23 1.63
N CYS A 94 50.92 -0.46 0.52
CA CYS A 94 50.58 -1.53 -0.42
C CYS A 94 50.64 -2.93 0.24
N ARG A 95 51.67 -3.20 1.05
CA ARG A 95 51.78 -4.47 1.80
C ARG A 95 50.63 -4.63 2.80
N LYS A 96 50.30 -3.56 3.52
CA LYS A 96 49.21 -3.55 4.50
C LYS A 96 47.85 -3.81 3.84
N LEU A 97 47.55 -3.10 2.74
CA LEU A 97 46.30 -3.27 2.00
C LEU A 97 46.17 -4.69 1.45
N HIS A 98 47.25 -5.27 0.92
CA HIS A 98 47.24 -6.66 0.44
C HIS A 98 46.85 -7.65 1.54
N GLN A 99 47.48 -7.55 2.72
CA GLN A 99 47.15 -8.40 3.87
C GLN A 99 45.70 -8.20 4.34
N GLN A 100 45.20 -6.96 4.31
CA GLN A 100 43.82 -6.66 4.66
C GLN A 100 42.83 -7.25 3.66
N ILE A 101 43.14 -7.22 2.36
CA ILE A 101 42.29 -7.83 1.31
C ILE A 101 42.13 -9.33 1.58
N ASP A 102 43.22 -10.03 1.84
CA ASP A 102 43.18 -11.48 2.12
C ASP A 102 42.29 -11.80 3.33
N ALA A 103 42.45 -11.04 4.42
CA ALA A 103 41.65 -11.22 5.63
C ALA A 103 40.15 -10.88 5.44
N VAL A 104 39.85 -9.81 4.68
CA VAL A 104 38.47 -9.41 4.40
C VAL A 104 37.79 -10.41 3.47
N ASP A 105 38.49 -10.97 2.48
CA ASP A 105 37.91 -11.97 1.58
C ASP A 105 37.61 -13.29 2.31
N GLU A 106 38.47 -13.72 3.25
CA GLU A 106 38.18 -14.84 4.13
C GLU A 106 36.89 -14.60 4.95
N GLN A 107 36.76 -13.43 5.58
CA GLN A 107 35.56 -13.06 6.32
C GLN A 107 34.31 -13.02 5.42
N ARG A 108 34.45 -12.48 4.20
CA ARG A 108 33.37 -12.43 3.20
C ARG A 108 32.91 -13.84 2.83
N TYR A 109 33.85 -14.75 2.59
CA TYR A 109 33.58 -16.16 2.27
C TYR A 109 32.80 -16.86 3.40
N ASP A 110 33.23 -16.69 4.64
CA ASP A 110 32.55 -17.26 5.80
C ASP A 110 31.12 -16.73 5.97
N MET A 111 30.93 -15.43 5.75
CA MET A 111 29.61 -14.80 5.81
C MET A 111 28.71 -15.30 4.68
N GLU A 112 29.22 -15.41 3.46
CA GLU A 112 28.50 -15.95 2.31
C GLU A 112 28.08 -17.41 2.53
N SER A 113 28.96 -18.22 3.12
CA SER A 113 28.66 -19.61 3.49
C SER A 113 27.51 -19.70 4.50
N LYS A 114 27.50 -18.83 5.53
CA LYS A 114 26.40 -18.76 6.51
C LYS A 114 25.08 -18.33 5.87
N VAL A 115 25.09 -17.32 5.00
CA VAL A 115 23.91 -16.87 4.25
C VAL A 115 23.37 -17.99 3.36
N THR A 116 24.25 -18.70 2.66
CA THR A 116 23.88 -19.82 1.78
C THR A 116 23.20 -20.94 2.56
N LYS A 117 23.75 -21.33 3.72
CA LYS A 117 23.13 -22.33 4.61
C LYS A 117 21.75 -21.87 5.09
N SER A 118 21.65 -20.62 5.52
CA SER A 118 20.38 -20.03 5.99
C SER A 118 19.32 -19.98 4.89
N ASN A 119 19.71 -19.61 3.67
CA ASN A 119 18.82 -19.60 2.51
C ASN A 119 18.30 -20.99 2.16
N LYS A 120 19.18 -22.01 2.22
CA LYS A 120 18.79 -23.40 1.99
C LYS A 120 17.79 -23.88 3.04
N GLU A 121 18.02 -23.56 4.32
CA GLU A 121 17.08 -23.88 5.39
C GLU A 121 15.72 -23.18 5.18
N ILE A 122 15.73 -21.90 4.80
CA ILE A 122 14.50 -21.17 4.47
C ILE A 122 13.75 -21.82 3.30
N GLU A 123 14.45 -22.29 2.27
CA GLU A 123 13.86 -22.99 1.13
C GLU A 123 13.22 -24.31 1.57
N ASP A 124 13.95 -25.12 2.34
CA ASP A 124 13.44 -26.39 2.89
C ASP A 124 12.19 -26.16 3.76
N LEU A 125 12.21 -25.12 4.60
CA LEU A 125 11.07 -24.73 5.42
C LEU A 125 9.90 -24.22 4.58
N LYS A 126 10.14 -23.45 3.52
CA LYS A 126 9.10 -23.00 2.59
C LYS A 126 8.41 -24.19 1.91
N ILE A 127 9.17 -25.20 1.48
CA ILE A 127 8.64 -26.44 0.90
C ILE A 127 7.77 -27.18 1.94
N LYS A 128 8.28 -27.39 3.15
CA LYS A 128 7.50 -28.02 4.25
C LYS A 128 6.20 -27.27 4.53
N VAL A 129 6.23 -25.94 4.56
CA VAL A 129 5.02 -25.12 4.76
C VAL A 129 4.02 -25.31 3.62
N GLN A 130 4.48 -25.44 2.37
CA GLN A 130 3.61 -25.72 1.23
C GLN A 130 2.97 -27.11 1.32
N ASP A 131 3.74 -28.13 1.71
CA ASP A 131 3.22 -29.48 1.89
C ASP A 131 2.20 -29.56 3.04
N LEU A 132 2.48 -28.89 4.16
CA LEU A 132 1.60 -28.84 5.33
C LEU A 132 0.32 -28.03 5.11
N LYS A 133 0.38 -26.93 4.34
CA LYS A 133 -0.82 -26.17 3.93
C LYS A 133 -1.77 -27.00 3.04
N GLY A 134 -1.38 -28.24 2.72
CA GLY A 134 -2.04 -29.09 1.76
C GLY A 134 -1.66 -28.61 0.37
N LYS A 135 -1.21 -29.55 -0.48
CA LYS A 135 -1.01 -29.36 -1.92
C LYS A 135 -2.27 -28.73 -2.50
N PHE A 136 -2.35 -27.40 -2.53
CA PHE A 136 -3.31 -26.66 -3.35
C PHE A 136 -3.15 -27.31 -4.71
N LYS A 137 -4.16 -28.07 -5.17
CA LYS A 137 -4.06 -28.81 -6.44
C LYS A 137 -3.58 -27.78 -7.45
N LYS A 138 -2.31 -27.87 -7.86
CA LYS A 138 -1.69 -26.90 -8.75
C LYS A 138 -2.68 -26.81 -9.91
N PRO A 139 -3.38 -25.68 -10.11
CA PRO A 139 -4.41 -25.62 -11.13
C PRO A 139 -3.77 -26.13 -12.41
N VAL A 140 -4.34 -27.16 -13.04
CA VAL A 140 -3.75 -27.80 -14.22
C VAL A 140 -3.29 -26.69 -15.14
N LEU A 141 -2.01 -26.70 -15.51
CA LEU A 141 -1.40 -25.64 -16.32
C LEU A 141 -2.19 -25.52 -17.61
N LYS A 142 -3.16 -24.59 -17.65
CA LYS A 142 -3.89 -24.25 -18.87
C LYS A 142 -2.87 -23.53 -19.76
N LYS A 143 -2.79 -23.92 -21.02
CA LYS A 143 -1.99 -23.21 -22.02
C LYS A 143 -2.56 -21.79 -22.15
N VAL A 144 -1.96 -20.85 -21.43
CA VAL A 144 -2.32 -19.43 -21.50
C VAL A 144 -1.73 -18.91 -22.79
N ARG A 145 -2.58 -18.75 -23.81
CA ARG A 145 -2.23 -17.94 -24.99
C ARG A 145 -2.05 -16.48 -24.56
N MET A 146 -1.15 -15.74 -25.22
CA MET A 146 -0.99 -14.30 -24.98
C MET A 146 -2.36 -13.62 -24.86
N SER A 147 -2.54 -12.79 -23.83
CA SER A 147 -3.76 -12.00 -23.67
C SER A 147 -3.91 -11.06 -24.87
N ALA A 148 -5.15 -10.74 -25.23
CA ALA A 148 -5.42 -9.78 -26.30
C ALA A 148 -4.70 -8.44 -26.01
N ASP A 149 -4.63 -8.02 -24.75
CA ASP A 149 -3.91 -6.83 -24.32
C ASP A 149 -2.40 -6.90 -24.56
N ALA A 150 -1.76 -8.03 -24.24
CA ALA A 150 -0.33 -8.21 -24.48
C ALA A 150 -0.01 -8.25 -25.99
N MET A 151 -0.90 -8.85 -26.78
CA MET A 151 -0.77 -8.89 -28.24
C MET A 151 -1.00 -7.50 -28.86
N LEU A 152 -2.00 -6.75 -28.39
CA LEU A 152 -2.31 -5.41 -28.89
C LEU A 152 -1.23 -4.40 -28.50
N GLN A 153 -0.69 -4.46 -27.28
CA GLN A 153 0.42 -3.60 -26.88
C GLN A 153 1.70 -3.89 -27.67
N ALA A 154 1.96 -5.16 -28.00
CA ALA A 154 3.10 -5.55 -28.83
C ALA A 154 2.94 -5.14 -30.31
N LEU A 155 1.72 -5.22 -30.87
CA LEU A 155 1.46 -4.91 -32.29
C LEU A 155 1.20 -3.43 -32.57
N LEU A 156 0.58 -2.70 -31.63
CA LEU A 156 0.11 -1.32 -31.83
C LEU A 156 0.85 -0.29 -30.97
N GLY A 157 1.77 -0.75 -30.12
CA GLY A 157 2.59 0.10 -29.27
C GLY A 157 1.78 1.04 -28.37
N SER A 158 2.32 2.23 -28.10
CA SER A 158 1.73 3.23 -27.21
C SER A 158 0.45 3.89 -27.73
N LYS A 159 0.08 3.67 -29.00
CA LYS A 159 -1.02 4.40 -29.66
C LYS A 159 -2.42 3.91 -29.24
N HIS A 160 -2.53 2.65 -28.78
CA HIS A 160 -3.78 2.05 -28.28
C HIS A 160 -3.59 1.46 -26.89
N LYS A 161 -3.30 2.32 -25.89
CA LYS A 161 -3.40 1.95 -24.48
C LYS A 161 -4.87 2.03 -24.04
N VAL A 162 -5.70 1.11 -24.53
CA VAL A 162 -7.04 0.90 -23.95
C VAL A 162 -6.81 0.05 -22.72
N SER A 163 -6.73 0.64 -21.53
CA SER A 163 -6.76 -0.19 -20.33
C SER A 163 -8.15 -0.85 -20.28
N LEU A 164 -8.18 -2.18 -20.43
CA LEU A 164 -9.37 -2.99 -20.14
C LEU A 164 -9.63 -3.07 -18.62
N ASP A 165 -9.24 -2.02 -17.88
CA ASP A 165 -9.69 -1.83 -16.52
C ASP A 165 -11.19 -1.59 -16.58
N LEU A 166 -11.96 -2.40 -15.86
CA LEU A 166 -13.41 -2.19 -15.68
C LEU A 166 -13.74 -0.75 -15.22
N ARG A 167 -12.75 -0.07 -14.65
CA ARG A 167 -12.79 1.31 -14.16
C ARG A 167 -12.72 2.36 -15.27
N ALA A 168 -12.06 2.09 -16.40
CA ALA A 168 -11.91 3.03 -17.52
C ALA A 168 -13.13 3.08 -18.45
N ASN A 169 -13.94 2.01 -18.50
CA ASN A 169 -15.14 1.92 -19.33
C ASN A 169 -16.42 2.47 -18.63
N LEU A 170 -16.34 2.77 -17.34
CA LEU A 170 -17.44 3.44 -16.63
C LEU A 170 -17.40 4.93 -16.96
N LYS A 171 -18.46 5.47 -17.58
CA LYS A 171 -18.60 6.90 -17.86
C LYS A 171 -18.36 7.70 -16.57
N GLN A 172 -17.28 8.46 -16.52
CA GLN A 172 -17.09 9.51 -15.52
C GLN A 172 -18.21 10.54 -15.73
N VAL A 173 -19.14 10.65 -14.78
CA VAL A 173 -20.08 11.78 -14.76
C VAL A 173 -19.24 13.01 -14.46
N LYS A 174 -18.75 13.65 -15.52
CA LYS A 174 -18.17 14.98 -15.48
C LYS A 174 -19.23 15.92 -14.93
N LYS A 175 -19.11 16.29 -13.67
CA LYS A 175 -19.69 17.54 -13.15
C LYS A 175 -18.86 18.70 -13.69
N GLU A 176 -18.80 18.81 -15.02
CA GLU A 176 -18.29 19.99 -15.70
C GLU A 176 -19.49 20.87 -15.95
N VAL A 177 -19.46 22.07 -15.38
CA VAL A 177 -20.36 23.18 -15.66
C VAL A 177 -20.18 23.50 -17.15
N LYS A 178 -20.99 22.88 -17.99
CA LYS A 178 -21.13 23.25 -19.40
C LYS A 178 -22.16 24.38 -19.45
N GLU A 179 -21.68 25.62 -19.45
CA GLU A 179 -22.38 26.71 -20.12
C GLU A 179 -22.65 26.30 -21.57
N GLU A 180 -23.83 26.64 -22.08
CA GLU A 180 -24.39 26.24 -23.38
C GLU A 180 -25.05 24.85 -23.41
N GLU A 181 -26.26 24.80 -22.84
CA GLU A 181 -27.50 24.58 -23.61
C GLU A 181 -28.69 25.09 -22.76
N LYS A 182 -28.77 26.41 -22.57
CA LYS A 182 -29.90 27.09 -21.92
C LYS A 182 -31.05 27.22 -22.93
N GLU A 183 -31.79 26.15 -23.21
CA GLU A 183 -33.12 26.32 -23.85
C GLU A 183 -34.11 25.16 -23.72
N ALA A 184 -33.71 23.99 -23.20
CA ALA A 184 -34.57 22.80 -23.17
C ALA A 184 -35.03 22.31 -21.78
N VAL A 185 -34.86 23.11 -20.72
CA VAL A 185 -35.49 22.83 -19.41
C VAL A 185 -36.30 24.06 -18.97
N GLY A 186 -37.37 24.30 -19.72
CA GLY A 186 -38.41 25.27 -19.36
C GLY A 186 -39.17 24.81 -18.12
N ASP A 187 -39.32 25.74 -17.19
CA ASP A 187 -39.95 25.64 -15.87
C ASP A 187 -41.24 24.81 -15.85
N TRP A 188 -41.22 23.68 -15.11
CA TRP A 188 -42.38 22.81 -14.89
C TRP A 188 -43.54 23.51 -14.16
N ARG A 189 -43.34 24.73 -13.62
CA ARG A 189 -44.42 25.54 -13.04
C ARG A 189 -45.42 26.05 -14.07
N LYS A 190 -45.01 26.33 -15.32
CA LYS A 190 -45.90 26.96 -16.32
C LYS A 190 -47.04 26.05 -16.80
N ASN A 191 -46.80 24.74 -16.87
CA ASN A 191 -47.81 23.76 -17.33
C ASN A 191 -48.96 23.55 -16.31
N ILE A 192 -48.76 23.92 -15.03
CA ILE A 192 -49.80 23.80 -13.99
C ILE A 192 -50.74 25.01 -14.01
N GLU A 193 -50.25 26.22 -14.30
CA GLU A 193 -51.07 27.44 -14.33
C GLU A 193 -52.01 27.51 -15.54
N ASP A 194 -51.59 26.99 -16.71
CA ASP A 194 -52.44 26.97 -17.91
C ASP A 194 -53.66 26.04 -17.79
N LYS A 195 -53.71 25.17 -16.78
CA LYS A 195 -54.88 24.32 -16.47
C LYS A 195 -55.75 24.80 -15.32
N ALA A 196 -55.39 25.91 -14.67
CA ALA A 196 -56.15 26.45 -13.52
C ALA A 196 -57.23 27.49 -13.93
N GLY A 197 -57.42 27.74 -15.23
CA GLY A 197 -58.26 28.84 -15.74
C GLY A 197 -59.61 28.47 -16.36
N MET A 198 -60.18 27.30 -16.06
CA MET A 198 -61.52 26.93 -16.55
C MET A 198 -62.61 27.08 -15.46
N ASP A 199 -62.65 28.25 -14.81
CA ASP A 199 -63.77 28.68 -13.97
C ASP A 199 -64.64 29.69 -14.73
N GLY A 200 -65.69 29.16 -15.37
CA GLY A 200 -66.57 29.92 -16.24
C GLY A 200 -67.88 29.19 -16.53
N ARG A 201 -68.79 29.19 -15.55
CA ARG A 201 -70.24 28.91 -15.62
C ARG A 201 -70.66 27.63 -16.36
N LYS A 202 -70.76 26.52 -15.61
CA LYS A 202 -71.68 25.41 -15.93
C LYS A 202 -73.13 25.93 -15.91
N LYS A 203 -73.71 26.18 -17.09
CA LYS A 203 -75.17 26.25 -17.28
C LYS A 203 -75.66 24.80 -17.36
N MET A 204 -76.22 24.30 -16.26
CA MET A 204 -77.15 23.16 -16.28
C MET A 204 -78.54 23.76 -16.12
N PHE A 205 -79.43 23.52 -17.08
CA PHE A 205 -80.87 23.49 -16.84
C PHE A 205 -81.46 22.35 -17.67
N GLU A 206 -82.26 21.54 -16.98
CA GLU A 206 -82.96 20.33 -17.42
C GLU A 206 -84.15 20.67 -18.33
N SER A 207 -84.52 19.75 -19.23
CA SER A 207 -85.81 19.01 -19.22
C SER A 207 -86.19 18.47 -20.61
N GLU A 208 -86.80 17.29 -20.63
CA GLU A 208 -87.44 16.56 -21.74
C GLU A 208 -88.17 17.42 -22.79
N ALA A 209 -87.93 17.08 -24.07
CA ALA A 209 -88.94 16.67 -25.07
C ALA A 209 -88.23 16.14 -26.32
#